data_AF-A0A0E3C1F4-F1
#
_entry.id   AF-A0A0E3C1F4-F1
#
_cell.length_a   1.000
_cell.length_b   1.000
_cell.length_c   1.000
_cell.angle_alpha   90.00
_cell.angle_beta   90.00
_cell.angle_gamma   90.00
#
_symmetry.space_group_name_H-M   'P 1'
#
loop_
_entity.id
_entity.type
_entity.pdbx_description
1 polymer ?
#
loop_
_entity_poly.entity_id
_entity_poly.type
_entity_poly.pdbx_seq_one_letter_code
_entity_poly.pdbx_strand_id
1 'polypeptide(L)'
;MPAHKVKLEIDQGATFDKTFTWMTGTDKANAAPVDLTGCKARAQFREELESDVVLIGLSTENGRIVLGGVEGTIRLFISAADTAAMNWQSAVYDLEIEFPNGTVIRRMAGSVVVSPEVTRGLVIDVPGRFVDDGAGVPLLGD
;
A
#
# COMPACT_ATOMS: atom_id res chain seq x y z
N MET A 1 10.10 21.47 -0.13
CA MET A 1 8.63 21.33 -0.29
C MET A 1 8.13 20.35 0.77
N PRO A 2 7.02 20.63 1.47
CA PRO A 2 6.46 19.67 2.41
C PRO A 2 5.96 18.42 1.67
N ALA A 3 6.00 17.26 2.34
CA ALA A 3 5.47 16.02 1.79
C ALA A 3 3.96 16.15 1.54
N HIS A 4 3.49 15.59 0.43
CA HIS A 4 2.06 15.58 0.13
C HIS A 4 1.32 14.63 1.07
N LYS A 5 0.26 15.11 1.70
CA LYS A 5 -0.51 14.33 2.67
C LYS A 5 -1.56 13.49 1.95
N VAL A 6 -1.44 12.17 2.03
CA VAL A 6 -2.32 11.24 1.31
C VAL A 6 -2.70 10.10 2.25
N LYS A 7 -4.01 9.95 2.50
CA LYS A 7 -4.57 8.77 3.15
C LYS A 7 -4.56 7.60 2.15
N LEU A 8 -4.11 6.43 2.60
CA LEU A 8 -4.23 5.18 1.86
C LEU A 8 -5.33 4.32 2.48
N GLU A 9 -6.17 3.76 1.63
CA GLU A 9 -7.22 2.82 2.02
C GLU A 9 -6.90 1.51 1.29
N ILE A 10 -6.80 0.43 2.05
CA ILE A 10 -6.41 -0.88 1.57
C ILE A 10 -7.54 -1.85 1.89
N ASP A 11 -8.06 -2.53 0.89
CA ASP A 11 -8.99 -3.64 1.10
C ASP A 11 -8.19 -4.90 1.41
N GLN A 12 -8.42 -5.50 2.58
CA GLN A 12 -7.83 -6.78 2.97
C GLN A 12 -8.22 -7.86 1.95
N GLY A 13 -7.28 -8.76 1.63
CA GLY A 13 -7.52 -9.82 0.64
C GLY A 13 -7.60 -9.34 -0.81
N ALA A 14 -7.49 -8.04 -1.09
CA ALA A 14 -7.49 -7.48 -2.43
C ALA A 14 -6.13 -6.94 -2.83
N THR A 15 -5.85 -6.91 -4.14
CA THR A 15 -4.63 -6.28 -4.65
C THR A 15 -4.74 -4.77 -4.50
N PHE A 16 -3.82 -4.17 -3.76
CA PHE A 16 -3.68 -2.73 -3.70
C PHE A 16 -2.72 -2.28 -4.79
N ASP A 17 -3.23 -1.51 -5.75
CA ASP A 17 -2.47 -0.98 -6.88
C ASP A 17 -2.80 0.50 -7.07
N LYS A 18 -1.93 1.36 -6.54
CA LYS A 18 -2.14 2.81 -6.58
C LYS A 18 -1.03 3.49 -7.36
N THR A 19 -1.39 4.13 -8.46
CA THR A 19 -0.47 4.92 -9.28
C THR A 19 -0.78 6.40 -9.19
N PHE A 20 0.25 7.22 -9.10
CA PHE A 20 0.16 8.68 -9.16
C PHE A 20 1.34 9.26 -9.95
N THR A 21 1.16 10.45 -10.49
CA THR A 21 2.21 11.16 -11.24
C THR A 21 2.73 12.33 -10.44
N TRP A 22 4.06 12.43 -10.30
CA TRP A 22 4.68 13.60 -9.72
C TRP A 22 4.87 14.68 -10.78
N MET A 23 3.99 15.68 -10.74
CA MET A 23 4.10 16.89 -11.56
C MET A 23 4.75 18.04 -10.77
N THR A 24 5.57 18.86 -11.41
CA THR A 24 6.18 20.08 -10.87
C THR A 24 6.02 21.25 -11.86
N GLY A 25 5.83 22.45 -11.34
CA GLY A 25 5.61 23.66 -12.13
C GLY A 25 5.11 24.81 -11.26
N THR A 26 5.13 26.03 -11.79
CA THR A 26 4.62 27.23 -11.10
C THR A 26 3.11 27.24 -10.98
N ASP A 27 2.40 26.60 -11.92
CA ASP A 27 0.96 26.43 -11.94
C ASP A 27 0.59 25.08 -12.56
N LYS A 28 -0.69 24.70 -12.45
CA LYS A 28 -1.19 23.42 -12.97
C LYS A 28 -1.15 23.35 -14.50
N ALA A 29 -1.25 24.47 -15.20
CA ALA A 29 -1.31 24.51 -16.66
C ALA A 29 0.07 24.24 -17.29
N ASN A 30 1.14 24.61 -16.59
CA ASN A 30 2.53 24.46 -17.01
C ASN A 30 3.29 23.37 -16.23
N ALA A 31 2.58 22.54 -15.46
CA ALA A 31 3.22 21.47 -14.70
C ALA A 31 3.74 20.38 -15.64
N ALA A 32 4.97 19.94 -15.43
CA ALA A 32 5.61 18.85 -16.15
C ALA A 32 5.91 17.67 -15.20
N PRO A 33 5.94 16.42 -15.69
CA PRO A 33 6.34 15.29 -14.87
C PRO A 33 7.80 15.44 -14.42
N VAL A 34 8.08 15.05 -13.18
CA VAL A 34 9.44 14.94 -12.68
C VAL A 34 10.05 13.67 -13.26
N ASP A 35 11.21 13.78 -13.92
CA ASP A 35 11.94 12.61 -14.39
C ASP A 35 12.49 11.82 -13.20
N LEU A 36 12.06 10.56 -13.10
CA LEU A 36 12.45 9.62 -12.05
C LEU A 36 13.47 8.57 -12.56
N THR A 37 14.09 8.81 -13.72
CA THR A 37 15.07 7.91 -14.31
C THR A 37 16.27 7.72 -13.37
N GLY A 38 16.57 6.46 -13.06
CA GLY A 38 17.67 6.09 -12.16
C GLY A 38 17.38 6.34 -10.66
N CYS A 39 16.20 6.85 -10.30
CA CYS A 39 15.83 7.01 -8.91
C CYS A 39 15.51 5.67 -8.24
N LYS A 40 15.65 5.64 -6.92
CA LYS A 40 15.14 4.58 -6.05
C LYS A 40 14.00 5.11 -5.19
N ALA A 41 13.10 4.23 -4.78
CA ALA A 41 12.02 4.60 -3.88
C ALA A 41 11.88 3.59 -2.75
N ARG A 42 11.49 4.09 -1.57
CA ARG A 42 11.18 3.27 -0.40
C ARG A 42 10.04 3.87 0.41
N ALA A 43 9.22 3.01 0.97
CA ALA A 43 8.15 3.35 1.90
C ALA A 43 8.06 2.28 3.00
N GLN A 44 7.73 2.72 4.21
CA GLN A 44 7.49 1.82 5.34
C GLN A 44 6.19 2.18 6.02
N PHE A 45 5.41 1.16 6.38
CA PHE A 45 4.20 1.30 7.14
C PHE A 45 4.51 0.88 8.58
N ARG A 46 4.10 1.69 9.55
CA ARG A 46 4.36 1.51 10.98
C ARG A 46 3.10 1.86 11.75
N GLU A 47 2.92 1.30 12.95
CA GLU A 47 1.73 1.58 13.77
C GLU A 47 1.63 3.08 14.10
N GLU A 48 2.75 3.66 14.52
CA GLU A 48 2.92 5.07 14.80
C GLU A 48 4.30 5.58 14.38
N LEU A 49 4.52 6.89 14.48
CA LEU A 49 5.74 7.55 14.00
C LEU A 49 7.01 7.06 14.70
N GLU A 50 6.90 6.74 15.99
CA GLU A 50 8.03 6.34 16.84
C GLU A 50 8.25 4.82 16.87
N SER A 51 7.40 4.03 16.20
CA SER A 51 7.51 2.57 16.22
C SER A 51 8.70 2.09 15.40
N ASP A 52 9.56 1.24 15.99
CA ASP A 52 10.68 0.60 15.30
C ASP A 52 10.27 -0.61 14.45
N VAL A 53 9.04 -1.11 14.62
CA VAL A 53 8.53 -2.28 13.89
C VAL A 53 7.96 -1.87 12.52
N VAL A 54 8.51 -2.46 11.45
CA VAL A 54 7.97 -2.31 10.09
C VAL A 54 6.85 -3.31 9.87
N LEU A 55 5.63 -2.81 9.65
CA LEU A 55 4.47 -3.63 9.31
C LEU A 55 4.53 -4.07 7.84
N ILE A 56 4.84 -3.14 6.92
CA ILE A 56 5.06 -3.41 5.50
C ILE A 56 6.19 -2.53 4.97
N GLY A 57 7.10 -3.13 4.20
CA GLY A 57 8.09 -2.42 3.40
C GLY A 57 7.74 -2.46 1.92
N LEU A 58 7.81 -1.32 1.25
CA LEU A 58 7.71 -1.20 -0.20
C LEU A 58 8.98 -0.54 -0.71
N SER A 59 9.57 -1.08 -1.78
CA SER A 59 10.71 -0.45 -2.43
C SER A 59 10.75 -0.80 -3.92
N THR A 60 11.57 -0.06 -4.66
CA THR A 60 11.93 -0.45 -6.03
C THR A 60 12.70 -1.76 -6.06
N GLU A 61 13.46 -2.08 -5.00
CA GLU A 61 14.28 -3.29 -4.92
C GLU A 61 13.45 -4.55 -4.64
N ASN A 62 12.37 -4.44 -3.88
CA ASN A 62 11.44 -5.56 -3.65
C ASN A 62 10.29 -5.61 -4.68
N GLY A 63 10.33 -4.75 -5.70
CA GLY A 63 9.34 -4.70 -6.79
C GLY A 63 7.96 -4.17 -6.40
N ARG A 64 7.76 -3.70 -5.15
CA ARG A 64 6.48 -3.14 -4.69
C ARG A 64 6.32 -1.66 -5.01
N ILE A 65 7.38 -1.01 -5.47
CA ILE A 65 7.32 0.33 -6.07
C ILE A 65 7.87 0.27 -7.49
N VAL A 66 7.11 0.80 -8.46
CA VAL A 66 7.56 0.96 -9.84
C VAL A 66 7.58 2.45 -10.18
N LEU A 67 8.72 2.93 -10.72
CA LEU A 67 8.92 4.30 -11.17
C LEU A 67 8.90 4.35 -12.70
N GLY A 68 8.13 5.27 -13.28
CA GLY A 68 7.94 5.40 -14.73
C GLY A 68 8.96 6.26 -15.47
N GLY A 69 10.11 6.57 -14.85
CA GLY A 69 11.13 7.42 -15.47
C GLY A 69 10.61 8.81 -15.83
N VAL A 70 10.72 9.18 -17.11
CA VAL A 70 10.31 10.50 -17.65
C VAL A 70 8.82 10.79 -17.48
N GLU A 71 7.98 9.76 -17.37
CA GLU A 71 6.54 9.94 -17.15
C GLU A 71 6.21 10.37 -15.71
N GLY A 72 7.19 10.33 -14.80
CA GLY A 72 7.04 10.74 -13.40
C GLY A 72 6.03 9.92 -12.60
N THR A 73 5.63 8.75 -13.11
CA THR A 73 4.67 7.87 -12.43
C THR A 73 5.34 7.09 -11.32
N ILE A 74 4.60 6.90 -10.24
CA ILE A 74 4.98 6.12 -9.08
C ILE A 74 3.81 5.20 -8.75
N ARG A 75 4.03 3.89 -8.89
CA ARG A 75 3.05 2.84 -8.59
C ARG A 75 3.43 2.15 -7.30
N LEU A 76 2.51 2.10 -6.34
CA LEU A 76 2.59 1.31 -5.11
C LEU A 76 1.77 0.05 -5.29
N PHE A 77 2.39 -1.10 -5.05
CA PHE A 77 1.77 -2.41 -5.25
C PHE A 77 1.90 -3.27 -4.00
N ILE A 78 0.78 -3.80 -3.51
CA ILE A 78 0.72 -4.81 -2.45
C ILE A 78 -0.22 -5.92 -2.93
N SER A 79 0.25 -7.16 -2.91
CA SER A 79 -0.51 -8.29 -3.43
C SER A 79 -1.74 -8.59 -2.54
N ALA A 80 -2.76 -9.23 -3.11
CA ALA A 80 -3.91 -9.74 -2.36
C ALA A 80 -3.50 -10.66 -1.18
N ALA A 81 -2.46 -11.48 -1.37
CA ALA A 81 -1.97 -12.35 -0.31
C ALA A 81 -1.32 -11.56 0.84
N ASP A 82 -0.56 -10.52 0.52
CA ASP A 82 0.05 -9.64 1.53
C ASP A 82 -1.01 -8.80 2.26
N THR A 83 -2.04 -8.31 1.56
CA THR A 83 -3.13 -7.56 2.20
C THR A 83 -4.00 -8.47 3.07
N ALA A 84 -4.28 -9.72 2.64
CA ALA A 84 -4.98 -10.72 3.46
C ALA A 84 -4.26 -10.97 4.80
N ALA A 85 -2.92 -11.03 4.76
CA ALA A 85 -2.08 -11.29 5.93
C ALA A 85 -1.98 -10.10 6.92
N MET A 86 -2.55 -8.93 6.61
CA MET A 86 -2.56 -7.78 7.52
C MET A 86 -3.43 -8.09 8.74
N ASN A 87 -2.80 -8.10 9.93
CA ASN A 87 -3.47 -8.30 11.21
C ASN A 87 -3.65 -7.00 12.02
N TRP A 88 -3.49 -5.86 11.36
CA TRP A 88 -3.63 -4.51 11.90
C TRP A 88 -4.60 -3.70 11.03
N GLN A 89 -5.23 -2.69 11.62
CA GLN A 89 -6.30 -1.91 10.97
C GLN A 89 -5.87 -0.50 10.58
N SER A 90 -4.80 0.02 11.18
CA SER A 90 -4.29 1.36 10.93
C SER A 90 -2.78 1.42 11.01
N ALA A 91 -2.19 2.31 10.22
CA ALA A 91 -0.76 2.62 10.26
C ALA A 91 -0.51 4.06 9.81
N VAL A 92 0.73 4.50 9.96
CA VAL A 92 1.31 5.67 9.31
C VAL A 92 2.37 5.23 8.31
N TYR A 93 2.58 6.04 7.28
CA TYR A 93 3.62 5.78 6.30
C TYR A 93 4.26 7.06 5.78
N ASP A 94 5.40 6.88 5.15
CA ASP A 94 5.96 7.80 4.18
C ASP A 94 6.47 7.09 2.94
N LEU A 95 6.68 7.90 1.89
CA LEU A 95 7.34 7.51 0.67
C LEU A 95 8.50 8.48 0.46
N GLU A 96 9.68 7.92 0.33
CA GLU A 96 10.90 8.63 -0.03
C GLU A 96 11.38 8.23 -1.42
N ILE A 97 11.86 9.24 -2.16
CA ILE A 97 12.52 9.09 -3.45
C ILE A 97 13.97 9.53 -3.30
N GLU A 98 14.90 8.64 -3.63
CA GLU A 98 16.33 8.91 -3.69
C GLU A 98 16.74 9.10 -5.15
N PHE A 99 17.28 10.28 -5.46
CA PHE A 99 17.80 10.62 -6.77
C PHE A 99 19.23 10.11 -6.95
N PRO A 100 19.70 9.90 -8.19
CA PRO A 100 21.08 9.44 -8.47
C PRO A 100 22.19 10.31 -7.86
N ASN A 101 21.90 11.58 -7.58
CA ASN A 101 22.83 12.51 -6.94
C ASN A 101 22.85 12.39 -5.39
N GLY A 102 22.16 11.40 -4.81
CA GLY A 102 22.04 11.18 -3.36
C GLY A 102 21.00 12.06 -2.66
N THR A 103 20.27 12.91 -3.39
CA THR A 103 19.21 13.72 -2.81
C THR A 103 18.03 12.82 -2.46
N VAL A 104 17.57 12.87 -1.20
CA VAL A 104 16.38 12.17 -0.74
C VAL A 104 15.25 13.16 -0.51
N ILE A 105 14.08 12.88 -1.08
CA ILE A 105 12.87 13.67 -0.90
C ILE A 105 11.76 12.79 -0.34
N ARG A 106 11.20 13.18 0.80
CA ARG A 106 9.94 12.63 1.30
C ARG A 106 8.78 13.13 0.46
N ARG A 107 8.36 12.33 -0.50
CA ARG A 107 7.37 12.73 -1.51
C ARG A 107 5.95 12.68 -0.98
N MET A 108 5.60 11.64 -0.22
CA MET A 108 4.27 11.48 0.37
C MET A 108 4.36 11.00 1.81
N ALA A 109 3.31 11.27 2.58
CA ALA A 109 3.12 10.70 3.90
C ALA A 109 1.64 10.73 4.26
N GLY A 110 1.22 9.90 5.21
CA GLY A 110 -0.13 9.95 5.72
C GLY A 110 -0.48 8.75 6.59
N SER A 111 -1.77 8.61 6.85
CA SER A 111 -2.33 7.43 7.48
C SER A 111 -2.70 6.38 6.44
N VAL A 112 -2.69 5.13 6.88
CA VAL A 112 -3.18 3.95 6.17
C VAL A 112 -4.31 3.37 7.00
N VAL A 113 -5.40 2.97 6.35
CA VAL A 113 -6.48 2.19 6.96
C VAL A 113 -6.70 0.93 6.15
N VAL A 114 -6.94 -0.18 6.85
CA VAL A 114 -7.26 -1.48 6.25
C VAL A 114 -8.75 -1.75 6.45
N SER A 115 -9.46 -1.91 5.34
CA SER A 115 -10.86 -2.34 5.30
C SER A 115 -10.89 -3.88 5.35
N PRO A 116 -11.40 -4.50 6.42
CA PRO A 116 -11.37 -5.96 6.56
C PRO A 116 -12.21 -6.68 5.51
N GLU A 117 -11.76 -7.85 5.08
CA GLU A 117 -12.55 -8.70 4.17
C GLU A 117 -13.62 -9.48 4.93
N VAL A 118 -14.78 -9.68 4.29
CA VAL A 118 -15.84 -10.56 4.80
C VAL A 118 -15.75 -11.95 4.16
N THR A 119 -15.10 -12.06 3.00
CA THR A 119 -14.91 -13.32 2.28
C THR A 119 -13.96 -14.22 3.07
N ARG A 120 -14.49 -15.23 3.76
CA ARG A 120 -13.71 -16.28 4.41
C ARG A 120 -13.58 -17.47 3.47
N GLY A 121 -12.44 -18.16 3.50
CA GLY A 121 -12.07 -19.23 2.56
C GLY A 121 -13.24 -20.17 2.27
N LEU A 122 -13.69 -20.18 1.02
CA LEU A 122 -14.86 -20.98 0.65
C LEU A 122 -14.44 -22.43 0.44
N VAL A 123 -14.63 -23.29 1.44
CA VAL A 123 -14.61 -24.74 1.23
C VAL A 123 -16.00 -25.13 0.71
N ILE A 124 -16.14 -25.26 -0.62
CA ILE A 124 -17.36 -25.84 -1.22
C ILE A 124 -17.21 -27.36 -1.16
N ASP A 125 -17.66 -27.98 -0.07
CA ASP A 125 -17.73 -29.45 0.04
C ASP A 125 -18.94 -30.01 -0.75
N VAL A 126 -19.97 -29.19 -0.97
CA VAL A 126 -21.19 -29.53 -1.75
C VAL A 126 -21.71 -28.26 -2.45
N PRO A 127 -22.25 -28.34 -3.69
CA PRO A 127 -22.83 -27.16 -4.34
C PRO A 127 -23.90 -26.51 -3.46
N GLY A 128 -23.64 -25.28 -3.00
CA GLY A 128 -24.63 -24.43 -2.33
C GLY A 128 -24.62 -24.44 -0.79
N ARG A 129 -23.67 -25.10 -0.11
CA ARG A 129 -23.56 -25.00 1.35
C ARG A 129 -22.20 -24.44 1.77
N PHE A 130 -22.21 -23.24 2.35
CA PHE A 130 -21.07 -22.72 3.10
C PHE A 130 -20.88 -23.61 4.33
N VAL A 131 -19.71 -24.24 4.46
CA VAL A 131 -19.29 -24.87 5.72
C VAL A 131 -18.31 -23.94 6.41
N ASP A 132 -18.58 -23.68 7.69
CA ASP A 132 -17.74 -22.87 8.58
C ASP A 132 -16.39 -23.58 8.80
N ASP A 133 -15.30 -22.83 8.78
CA ASP A 133 -13.92 -23.31 8.91
C ASP A 133 -13.55 -23.61 10.38
N GLY A 134 -14.35 -24.45 11.03
CA GLY A 134 -13.87 -25.25 12.16
C GLY A 134 -13.45 -24.51 13.45
N ALA A 135 -13.89 -23.28 13.70
CA ALA A 135 -13.78 -22.63 15.02
C ALA A 135 -15.12 -22.71 15.77
N GLY A 136 -15.43 -23.91 16.28
CA GLY A 136 -16.77 -24.30 16.70
C GLY A 136 -17.43 -23.52 17.85
N VAL A 137 -18.76 -23.49 17.78
CA VAL A 137 -19.68 -23.86 18.87
C VAL A 137 -20.85 -24.62 18.20
N PRO A 138 -21.16 -25.87 18.58
CA PRO A 138 -22.33 -26.54 18.03
C PRO A 138 -23.57 -25.90 18.62
N LEU A 139 -24.40 -25.27 17.78
CA LEU A 139 -25.75 -24.90 18.17
C LEU A 139 -26.59 -26.19 18.22
N LEU A 140 -26.73 -26.71 19.43
CA LEU A 140 -27.79 -27.65 19.80
C LEU A 140 -29.14 -26.91 19.78
N GLY A 141 -30.15 -27.55 19.19
CA GLY A 141 -31.57 -27.18 19.25
C GLY A 141 -32.15 -26.86 17.86
N ASP A 142 -33.22 -27.48 17.35
CA ASP A 142 -34.24 -28.38 17.93
C ASP A 142 -34.67 -29.44 16.89
#